data_AF-X1VKW8-F1
#
_entry.id   AF-X1VKW8-F1
#
_cell.length_a   1.000
_cell.length_b   1.000
_cell.length_c   1.000
_cell.angle_alpha   90.00
_cell.angle_beta   90.00
_cell.angle_gamma   90.00
#
_symmetry.space_group_name_H-M   'P 1'
#
loop_
_entity.id
_entity.type
_entity.pdbx_description
1 polymer ?
#
loop_
_entity_poly.entity_id
_entity_poly.type
_entity_poly.pdbx_seq_one_letter_code
_entity_poly.pdbx_strand_id
1 'polypeptide(L)'
;DTFKSSTTALAVAGNFTLTAGTFTTDDGTTDQNLSVTGNVDIDGTFNANSSTITVGGNWDHSDGTIIYDTSTIVLTGASPSFNTGGTATTRRIYNLTCTSSSQTVTLSNSVGMYGVLTVGSASGDKVTITSSSINFYKDTIAPIVFNRGHDVGYNITGFSSYFNPFNTGGVIPAGTYGTLYAIPQGVYTLTMQGDVTATGILDIYDNTVAGLGTLDTGGYALTVNGDLSLGTSGYPAGKLKAN
;
A
#
# COMPACT_ATOMS: atom_id res chain seq x y z
N ASP A 1 -16.75 25.45 -5.83
CA ASP A 1 -17.96 24.81 -5.26
C ASP A 1 -17.60 23.57 -4.48
N THR A 2 -18.38 23.27 -3.45
CA THR A 2 -18.24 22.06 -2.61
C THR A 2 -19.50 21.22 -2.75
N PHE A 3 -19.33 19.98 -3.20
CA PHE A 3 -20.39 18.97 -3.26
C PHE A 3 -20.19 17.98 -2.11
N LYS A 4 -21.29 17.64 -1.43
CA LYS A 4 -21.32 16.68 -0.33
C LYS A 4 -22.10 15.44 -0.76
N SER A 5 -21.76 14.29 -0.19
CA SER A 5 -22.62 13.11 -0.28
C SER A 5 -23.98 13.39 0.39
N SER A 6 -25.03 12.71 -0.05
CA SER A 6 -26.31 12.64 0.69
C SER A 6 -26.14 11.80 1.97
N THR A 7 -27.21 11.68 2.77
CA THR A 7 -27.28 10.85 4.00
C THR A 7 -27.15 9.33 3.77
N THR A 8 -26.88 8.91 2.54
CA THR A 8 -26.66 7.52 2.14
C THR A 8 -25.47 7.45 1.19
N ALA A 9 -24.86 6.27 1.11
CA ALA A 9 -23.79 5.99 0.16
C ALA A 9 -24.17 6.39 -1.27
N LEU A 10 -23.25 7.07 -1.96
CA LEU A 10 -23.42 7.45 -3.36
C LEU A 10 -23.04 6.26 -4.26
N ALA A 11 -23.95 5.87 -5.14
CA ALA A 11 -23.71 4.83 -6.15
C ALA A 11 -23.72 5.42 -7.56
N VAL A 12 -22.63 5.21 -8.30
CA VAL A 12 -22.44 5.70 -9.65
C VAL A 12 -22.36 4.52 -10.62
N ALA A 13 -23.40 4.37 -11.45
CA ALA A 13 -23.53 3.33 -12.47
C ALA A 13 -22.75 3.69 -13.75
N GLY A 14 -21.49 4.09 -13.60
CA GLY A 14 -20.60 4.49 -14.68
C GLY A 14 -19.32 5.10 -14.11
N ASN A 15 -18.77 6.09 -14.81
CA ASN A 15 -17.60 6.82 -14.35
C ASN A 15 -17.99 7.95 -13.39
N PHE A 16 -17.10 8.26 -12.46
CA PHE A 16 -17.16 9.46 -11.64
C PHE A 16 -15.97 10.35 -12.01
N THR A 17 -16.26 11.58 -12.44
CA THR A 17 -15.23 12.57 -12.81
C THR A 17 -15.45 13.84 -12.01
N LEU A 18 -14.43 14.27 -11.26
CA LEU A 18 -14.40 15.55 -10.57
C LEU A 18 -13.43 16.49 -11.29
N THR A 19 -13.93 17.26 -12.27
CA THR A 19 -13.10 18.14 -13.11
C THR A 19 -12.58 19.38 -12.38
N ALA A 20 -13.26 19.80 -11.31
CA ALA A 20 -12.89 20.96 -10.48
C ALA A 20 -13.67 20.97 -9.16
N GLY A 21 -13.28 21.85 -8.24
CA GLY A 21 -13.98 22.05 -6.97
C GLY A 21 -13.65 20.97 -5.93
N THR A 22 -14.48 20.86 -4.91
CA THR A 22 -14.29 19.89 -3.83
C THR A 22 -15.47 18.93 -3.75
N PHE A 23 -15.22 17.63 -3.74
CA PHE A 23 -16.20 16.63 -3.32
C PHE A 23 -15.80 16.10 -1.95
N THR A 24 -16.74 16.02 -1.01
CA THR A 24 -16.51 15.40 0.31
C THR A 24 -17.48 14.25 0.52
N THR A 25 -16.97 13.14 1.03
CA THR A 25 -17.76 11.93 1.30
C THR A 25 -18.61 12.04 2.57
N ASP A 26 -18.65 13.17 3.26
CA ASP A 26 -19.56 13.39 4.41
C ASP A 26 -20.89 14.04 4.00
N ASP A 27 -21.92 13.84 4.82
CA ASP A 27 -23.20 14.57 4.76
C ASP A 27 -23.23 15.79 5.72
N GLY A 28 -22.09 16.15 6.31
CA GLY A 28 -21.95 17.13 7.39
C GLY A 28 -22.05 16.55 8.80
N THR A 29 -22.42 15.28 8.95
CA THR A 29 -22.52 14.58 10.25
C THR A 29 -21.82 13.23 10.27
N THR A 30 -21.85 12.50 9.15
CA THR A 30 -21.33 11.14 9.03
C THR A 30 -20.61 10.95 7.70
N ASP A 31 -19.58 10.13 7.72
CA ASP A 31 -18.83 9.70 6.54
C ASP A 31 -19.64 8.67 5.74
N GLN A 32 -19.68 8.82 4.42
CA GLN A 32 -20.49 8.02 3.50
C GLN A 32 -19.63 7.31 2.47
N ASN A 33 -19.94 6.04 2.21
CA ASN A 33 -19.22 5.28 1.20
C ASN A 33 -19.57 5.77 -0.23
N LEU A 34 -18.60 5.64 -1.13
CA LEU A 34 -18.77 5.89 -2.56
C LEU A 34 -18.57 4.57 -3.31
N SER A 35 -19.51 4.21 -4.19
CA SER A 35 -19.39 3.05 -5.07
C SER A 35 -19.49 3.49 -6.53
N VAL A 36 -18.45 3.23 -7.30
CA VAL A 36 -18.34 3.59 -8.72
C VAL A 36 -18.07 2.32 -9.51
N THR A 37 -18.98 1.98 -10.42
CA THR A 37 -18.84 0.76 -11.24
C THR A 37 -17.81 0.89 -12.36
N GLY A 38 -17.57 2.12 -12.83
CA GLY A 38 -16.55 2.44 -13.83
C GLY A 38 -15.29 3.06 -13.22
N ASN A 39 -14.70 4.00 -13.95
CA ASN A 39 -13.48 4.70 -13.56
C ASN A 39 -13.78 5.86 -12.61
N VAL A 40 -12.82 6.19 -11.75
CA VAL A 40 -12.77 7.42 -10.97
C VAL A 40 -11.64 8.29 -11.49
N ASP A 41 -11.95 9.55 -11.78
CA ASP A 41 -11.01 10.56 -12.28
C ASP A 41 -11.16 11.86 -11.50
N ILE A 42 -10.09 12.33 -10.88
CA ILE A 42 -10.10 13.46 -9.93
C ILE A 42 -9.07 14.51 -10.37
N ASP A 43 -9.58 15.63 -10.88
CA ASP A 43 -8.83 16.87 -11.17
C ASP A 43 -9.06 17.94 -10.10
N GLY A 44 -10.12 17.81 -9.30
CA GLY A 44 -10.42 18.65 -8.15
C GLY A 44 -9.84 18.12 -6.82
N THR A 45 -10.45 18.55 -5.71
CA THR A 45 -10.15 18.04 -4.36
C THR A 45 -11.19 17.00 -3.95
N PHE A 46 -10.77 15.76 -3.72
CA PHE A 46 -11.60 14.70 -3.17
C PHE A 46 -11.26 14.49 -1.69
N ASN A 47 -12.16 14.90 -0.81
CA ASN A 47 -12.07 14.61 0.62
C ASN A 47 -12.77 13.29 0.94
N ALA A 48 -11.97 12.27 1.26
CA ALA A 48 -12.42 10.91 1.47
C ALA A 48 -12.82 10.61 2.92
N ASN A 49 -12.46 11.49 3.87
CA ASN A 49 -12.67 11.30 5.31
C ASN A 49 -12.30 9.86 5.76
N SER A 50 -13.15 9.18 6.53
CA SER A 50 -12.98 7.76 6.91
C SER A 50 -13.78 6.80 6.03
N SER A 51 -14.15 7.21 4.81
CA SER A 51 -15.06 6.47 3.94
C SER A 51 -14.38 5.31 3.20
N THR A 52 -15.20 4.35 2.76
CA THR A 52 -14.79 3.33 1.79
C THR A 52 -15.21 3.75 0.39
N ILE A 53 -14.26 3.75 -0.55
CA ILE A 53 -14.47 4.10 -1.95
C ILE A 53 -14.21 2.85 -2.81
N THR A 54 -15.28 2.28 -3.35
CA THR A 54 -15.23 1.08 -4.19
C THR A 54 -15.24 1.48 -5.65
N VAL A 55 -14.25 1.01 -6.42
CA VAL A 55 -14.07 1.37 -7.84
C VAL A 55 -13.91 0.11 -8.68
N GLY A 56 -14.81 -0.05 -9.65
CA GLY A 56 -14.80 -1.17 -10.59
C GLY A 56 -13.79 -1.02 -11.73
N GLY A 57 -13.39 0.21 -12.05
CA GLY A 57 -12.41 0.52 -13.08
C GLY A 57 -11.12 1.11 -12.54
N ASN A 58 -10.52 1.99 -13.34
CA ASN A 58 -9.29 2.70 -13.01
C ASN A 58 -9.54 3.78 -11.95
N TRP A 59 -8.53 4.00 -11.10
CA TRP A 59 -8.44 5.17 -10.24
C TRP A 59 -7.39 6.11 -10.78
N ASP A 60 -7.78 7.34 -11.09
CA ASP A 60 -6.86 8.43 -11.39
C ASP A 60 -7.14 9.64 -10.51
N HIS A 61 -6.09 10.17 -9.91
CA HIS A 61 -6.11 11.48 -9.29
C HIS A 61 -4.80 12.22 -9.56
N SER A 62 -4.15 11.99 -10.71
CA SER A 62 -2.86 12.60 -10.99
C SER A 62 -2.89 14.12 -11.01
N ASP A 63 -4.00 14.68 -11.50
CA ASP A 63 -4.16 16.13 -11.68
C ASP A 63 -4.90 16.81 -10.52
N GLY A 64 -5.62 16.06 -9.68
CA GLY A 64 -6.36 16.58 -8.53
C GLY A 64 -5.63 16.52 -7.20
N THR A 65 -6.36 16.35 -6.11
CA THR A 65 -5.84 16.14 -4.74
C THR A 65 -6.78 15.23 -3.96
N ILE A 66 -6.24 14.28 -3.20
CA ILE A 66 -7.01 13.50 -2.22
C ILE A 66 -6.63 13.93 -0.81
N ILE A 67 -7.64 14.23 0.01
CA ILE A 67 -7.52 14.29 1.46
C ILE A 67 -8.03 12.93 1.98
N TYR A 68 -7.10 12.06 2.37
CA TYR A 68 -7.39 10.63 2.57
C TYR A 68 -7.82 10.25 3.98
N ASP A 69 -7.54 11.07 5.01
CA ASP A 69 -7.70 10.76 6.44
C ASP A 69 -7.47 9.28 6.82
N THR A 70 -8.53 8.51 7.04
CA THR A 70 -8.45 7.07 7.31
C THR A 70 -9.19 6.20 6.29
N SER A 71 -9.50 6.79 5.12
CA SER A 71 -10.28 6.17 4.04
C SER A 71 -9.65 4.89 3.47
N THR A 72 -10.49 4.12 2.78
CA THR A 72 -10.07 2.91 2.08
C THR A 72 -10.52 2.95 0.64
N ILE A 73 -9.57 2.82 -0.29
CA ILE A 73 -9.90 2.60 -1.70
C ILE A 73 -9.93 1.09 -1.96
N VAL A 74 -11.01 0.61 -2.56
CA VAL A 74 -11.22 -0.80 -2.91
C VAL A 74 -11.32 -0.92 -4.42
N LEU A 75 -10.36 -1.58 -5.04
CA LEU A 75 -10.40 -1.86 -6.48
C LEU A 75 -11.04 -3.23 -6.69
N THR A 76 -12.10 -3.30 -7.50
CA THR A 76 -12.86 -4.55 -7.72
C THR A 76 -12.76 -5.08 -9.15
N GLY A 77 -12.35 -4.24 -10.10
CA GLY A 77 -12.14 -4.63 -11.50
C GLY A 77 -11.10 -5.72 -11.68
N ALA A 78 -11.15 -6.42 -12.81
CA ALA A 78 -10.19 -7.48 -13.13
C ALA A 78 -8.77 -6.94 -13.40
N SER A 79 -8.66 -5.77 -14.04
CA SER A 79 -7.37 -5.18 -14.41
C SER A 79 -7.28 -3.64 -14.25
N PRO A 80 -7.56 -3.10 -13.05
CA PRO A 80 -7.57 -1.65 -12.85
C PRO A 80 -6.17 -1.07 -12.77
N SER A 81 -6.00 0.15 -13.31
CA SER A 81 -4.84 0.99 -13.01
C SER A 81 -5.12 1.91 -11.83
N PHE A 82 -4.07 2.27 -11.10
CA PHE A 82 -4.11 3.18 -9.96
C PHE A 82 -3.01 4.22 -10.13
N ASN A 83 -3.41 5.45 -10.43
CA ASN A 83 -2.51 6.57 -10.68
C ASN A 83 -2.71 7.63 -9.59
N THR A 84 -1.62 7.98 -8.91
CA THR A 84 -1.61 9.10 -7.96
C THR A 84 -0.95 10.34 -8.53
N GLY A 85 -0.31 10.27 -9.70
CA GLY A 85 0.40 11.39 -10.35
C GLY A 85 1.62 11.91 -9.60
N GLY A 86 2.12 11.19 -8.59
CA GLY A 86 3.21 11.66 -7.75
C GLY A 86 4.22 10.61 -7.37
N THR A 87 5.04 10.95 -6.40
CA THR A 87 5.94 10.00 -5.75
C THR A 87 5.30 9.49 -4.47
N ALA A 88 5.87 8.43 -3.92
CA ALA A 88 5.36 7.86 -2.67
C ALA A 88 5.44 8.83 -1.47
N THR A 89 6.21 9.91 -1.57
CA THR A 89 6.31 10.93 -0.50
C THR A 89 5.37 12.11 -0.68
N THR A 90 4.94 12.42 -1.91
CA THR A 90 4.13 13.63 -2.18
C THR A 90 2.64 13.33 -2.33
N ARG A 91 2.28 12.15 -2.84
CA ARG A 91 0.89 11.79 -3.15
C ARG A 91 0.56 10.41 -2.60
N ARG A 92 0.18 10.41 -1.33
CA ARG A 92 -0.09 9.22 -0.52
C ARG A 92 -1.59 8.94 -0.42
N ILE A 93 -1.90 7.70 -0.07
CA ILE A 93 -3.23 7.27 0.33
C ILE A 93 -3.18 6.65 1.73
N TYR A 94 -4.36 6.35 2.30
CA TYR A 94 -4.43 5.63 3.56
C TYR A 94 -4.44 4.12 3.34
N ASN A 95 -5.58 3.50 3.07
CA ASN A 95 -5.67 2.07 2.77
C ASN A 95 -5.94 1.79 1.28
N LEU A 96 -5.45 0.65 0.80
CA LEU A 96 -5.79 0.09 -0.51
C LEU A 96 -6.19 -1.38 -0.35
N THR A 97 -7.29 -1.78 -0.97
CA THR A 97 -7.78 -3.17 -0.97
C THR A 97 -7.90 -3.69 -2.40
N CYS A 98 -7.27 -4.83 -2.66
CA CYS A 98 -7.23 -5.52 -3.95
C CYS A 98 -7.48 -7.01 -3.71
N THR A 99 -8.76 -7.43 -3.72
CA THR A 99 -9.14 -8.76 -3.25
C THR A 99 -10.04 -9.55 -4.21
N SER A 100 -10.32 -9.01 -5.39
CA SER A 100 -11.05 -9.73 -6.44
C SER A 100 -10.23 -10.93 -6.92
N SER A 101 -10.90 -12.07 -7.17
CA SER A 101 -10.25 -13.25 -7.75
C SER A 101 -9.55 -12.89 -9.07
N SER A 102 -8.34 -13.44 -9.27
CA SER A 102 -7.54 -13.27 -10.50
C SER A 102 -7.26 -11.80 -10.89
N GLN A 103 -7.38 -10.88 -9.94
CA GLN A 103 -7.21 -9.45 -10.19
C GLN A 103 -5.74 -9.12 -10.47
N THR A 104 -5.51 -8.25 -11.46
CA THR A 104 -4.19 -7.67 -11.76
C THR A 104 -4.25 -6.16 -11.64
N VAL A 105 -3.70 -5.60 -10.57
CA VAL A 105 -3.67 -4.14 -10.37
C VAL A 105 -2.35 -3.56 -10.89
N THR A 106 -2.44 -2.46 -11.62
CA THR A 106 -1.27 -1.70 -12.08
C THR A 106 -1.18 -0.38 -11.34
N LEU A 107 -0.18 -0.21 -10.47
CA LEU A 107 0.14 1.08 -9.87
C LEU A 107 1.04 1.83 -10.86
N SER A 108 0.48 2.85 -11.51
CA SER A 108 1.13 3.56 -12.62
C SER A 108 2.37 4.35 -12.19
N ASN A 109 2.51 4.60 -10.89
CA ASN A 109 3.60 5.35 -10.28
C ASN A 109 3.95 4.78 -8.89
N SER A 110 4.94 5.39 -8.25
CA SER A 110 5.32 5.06 -6.88
C SER A 110 4.21 5.45 -5.90
N VAL A 111 3.63 4.48 -5.19
CA VAL A 111 2.54 4.72 -4.24
C VAL A 111 3.05 4.68 -2.81
N GLY A 112 2.72 5.72 -2.05
CA GLY A 112 2.93 5.75 -0.60
C GLY A 112 1.63 5.47 0.14
N MET A 113 1.69 4.64 1.17
CA MET A 113 0.53 4.25 1.97
C MET A 113 0.79 4.50 3.45
N TYR A 114 -0.15 5.14 4.12
CA TYR A 114 -0.13 5.33 5.57
C TYR A 114 -0.86 4.21 6.33
N GLY A 115 -1.82 3.57 5.70
CA GLY A 115 -2.57 2.47 6.30
C GLY A 115 -2.06 1.14 5.80
N VAL A 116 -3.01 0.26 5.47
CA VAL A 116 -2.76 -1.13 5.09
C VAL A 116 -3.05 -1.34 3.60
N LEU A 117 -2.15 -2.07 2.94
CA LEU A 117 -2.45 -2.74 1.68
C LEU A 117 -3.05 -4.12 1.97
N THR A 118 -4.33 -4.30 1.69
CA THR A 118 -4.98 -5.61 1.75
C THR A 118 -4.97 -6.24 0.36
N VAL A 119 -4.36 -7.41 0.21
CA VAL A 119 -4.24 -8.09 -1.08
C VAL A 119 -4.65 -9.55 -0.98
N GLY A 120 -5.32 -10.06 -2.01
CA GLY A 120 -5.61 -11.48 -2.18
C GLY A 120 -7.08 -11.87 -2.20
N SER A 121 -7.38 -13.06 -2.71
CA SER A 121 -8.77 -13.47 -2.94
C SER A 121 -9.30 -14.42 -1.89
N ALA A 122 -10.59 -14.26 -1.54
CA ALA A 122 -11.31 -15.23 -0.71
C ALA A 122 -11.41 -16.63 -1.35
N SER A 123 -11.27 -16.71 -2.68
CA SER A 123 -11.26 -17.96 -3.45
C SER A 123 -9.91 -18.69 -3.43
N GLY A 124 -8.84 -18.05 -2.94
CA GLY A 124 -7.46 -18.53 -3.10
C GLY A 124 -6.81 -18.12 -4.43
N ASP A 125 -7.58 -17.55 -5.37
CA ASP A 125 -7.03 -17.08 -6.63
C ASP A 125 -6.03 -15.93 -6.40
N LYS A 126 -5.00 -15.95 -7.24
CA LYS A 126 -3.90 -15.00 -7.19
C LYS A 126 -4.38 -13.58 -7.50
N VAL A 127 -4.01 -12.64 -6.63
CA VAL A 127 -4.00 -11.21 -6.95
C VAL A 127 -2.58 -10.79 -7.27
N THR A 128 -2.41 -10.10 -8.41
CA THR A 128 -1.12 -9.58 -8.86
C THR A 128 -1.13 -8.05 -8.71
N ILE A 129 -0.11 -7.51 -8.06
CA ILE A 129 0.13 -6.06 -8.02
C ILE A 129 1.41 -5.79 -8.80
N THR A 130 1.33 -4.91 -9.78
CA THR A 130 2.48 -4.39 -10.52
C THR A 130 2.69 -2.92 -10.16
N SER A 131 3.93 -2.49 -9.95
CA SER A 131 4.28 -1.12 -9.57
C SER A 131 5.73 -0.83 -9.95
N SER A 132 6.19 0.40 -9.79
CA SER A 132 7.62 0.74 -9.71
C SER A 132 8.15 0.73 -8.27
N SER A 133 7.32 1.13 -7.30
CA SER A 133 7.64 1.04 -5.86
C SER A 133 6.39 1.23 -4.99
N ILE A 134 6.31 0.51 -3.88
CA ILE A 134 5.34 0.76 -2.81
C ILE A 134 6.09 1.10 -1.54
N ASN A 135 5.69 2.19 -0.89
CA ASN A 135 6.28 2.63 0.35
C ASN A 135 5.22 2.64 1.44
N PHE A 136 5.50 1.96 2.55
CA PHE A 136 4.64 1.91 3.71
C PHE A 136 5.17 2.86 4.78
N TYR A 137 4.39 3.89 5.10
CA TYR A 137 4.78 5.03 5.93
C TYR A 137 3.98 5.12 7.24
N LYS A 138 3.77 4.08 8.06
CA LYS A 138 3.13 4.29 9.38
C LYS A 138 3.20 3.13 10.38
N ASP A 139 2.80 3.49 11.60
CA ASP A 139 2.60 2.80 12.89
C ASP A 139 1.71 1.54 12.89
N THR A 140 1.32 1.04 11.72
CA THR A 140 0.55 -0.20 11.63
C THR A 140 1.50 -1.38 11.72
N ILE A 141 1.20 -2.33 12.62
CA ILE A 141 2.00 -3.55 12.83
C ILE A 141 2.04 -4.43 11.56
N ALA A 142 1.03 -4.32 10.69
CA ALA A 142 0.91 -5.08 9.45
C ALA A 142 0.57 -4.17 8.25
N PRO A 143 1.58 -3.54 7.61
CA PRO A 143 1.36 -2.65 6.47
C PRO A 143 0.83 -3.38 5.23
N ILE A 144 0.98 -4.71 5.18
CA ILE A 144 0.36 -5.58 4.18
C ILE A 144 -0.40 -6.69 4.91
N VAL A 145 -1.66 -6.90 4.52
CA VAL A 145 -2.50 -7.98 5.00
C VAL A 145 -2.93 -8.84 3.81
N PHE A 146 -2.72 -10.16 3.93
CA PHE A 146 -3.20 -11.11 2.92
C PHE A 146 -4.58 -11.62 3.31
N ASN A 147 -5.53 -11.48 2.40
CA ASN A 147 -6.87 -11.99 2.59
C ASN A 147 -6.85 -13.53 2.48
N ARG A 148 -6.85 -14.21 3.65
CA ARG A 148 -6.83 -15.68 3.91
C ARG A 148 -5.52 -16.38 4.30
N GLY A 149 -4.59 -15.68 4.96
CA GLY A 149 -3.40 -16.36 5.45
C GLY A 149 -2.49 -16.79 4.29
N HIS A 150 -1.23 -17.00 4.63
CA HIS A 150 -0.15 -17.04 3.65
C HIS A 150 -0.09 -18.41 2.96
N ASP A 151 -0.64 -18.52 1.75
CA ASP A 151 -0.47 -19.74 0.93
C ASP A 151 0.02 -19.34 -0.48
N VAL A 152 1.35 -19.36 -0.64
CA VAL A 152 2.16 -19.64 -1.85
C VAL A 152 1.85 -18.96 -3.22
N GLY A 153 0.89 -18.06 -3.33
CA GLY A 153 0.42 -17.55 -4.63
C GLY A 153 0.71 -16.08 -4.95
N TYR A 154 1.07 -15.26 -3.97
CA TYR A 154 1.14 -13.81 -4.17
C TYR A 154 2.41 -13.39 -4.89
N ASN A 155 2.24 -12.74 -6.03
CA ASN A 155 3.33 -12.26 -6.86
C ASN A 155 3.34 -10.74 -6.81
N ILE A 156 4.01 -10.23 -5.78
CA ILE A 156 4.32 -8.81 -5.65
C ILE A 156 5.58 -8.57 -6.50
N THR A 157 5.42 -8.52 -7.82
CA THR A 157 6.55 -8.48 -8.75
C THR A 157 6.87 -7.10 -9.27
N GLY A 158 8.16 -6.85 -9.47
CA GLY A 158 8.66 -5.80 -10.35
C GLY A 158 8.93 -4.45 -9.68
N PHE A 159 9.00 -4.38 -8.34
CA PHE A 159 9.20 -3.10 -7.67
C PHE A 159 10.05 -3.14 -6.40
N SER A 160 10.44 -1.92 -5.98
CA SER A 160 11.05 -1.64 -4.68
C SER A 160 9.99 -1.53 -3.59
N SER A 161 10.02 -2.43 -2.61
CA SER A 161 9.16 -2.40 -1.43
C SER A 161 9.90 -1.76 -0.26
N TYR A 162 9.35 -0.68 0.29
CA TYR A 162 9.91 0.00 1.46
C TYR A 162 9.05 -0.25 2.70
N PHE A 163 9.58 -1.03 3.64
CA PHE A 163 8.97 -1.25 4.95
C PHE A 163 9.64 -0.33 5.96
N ASN A 164 8.98 0.77 6.30
CA ASN A 164 9.57 1.83 7.09
C ASN A 164 8.74 2.16 8.34
N PRO A 165 8.67 1.26 9.35
CA PRO A 165 7.91 1.52 10.55
C PRO A 165 8.58 2.59 11.43
N PHE A 166 7.83 3.61 11.82
CA PHE A 166 8.35 4.75 12.60
C PHE A 166 8.15 4.60 14.12
N ASN A 167 7.06 3.95 14.56
CA ASN A 167 6.63 4.00 15.97
C ASN A 167 6.25 2.64 16.60
N THR A 168 6.17 1.58 15.80
CA THR A 168 5.84 0.20 16.23
C THR A 168 6.69 -0.78 15.45
N GLY A 169 6.82 -2.04 15.92
CA GLY A 169 7.33 -3.09 15.04
C GLY A 169 6.45 -3.26 13.81
N GLY A 170 6.93 -3.97 12.80
CA GLY A 170 6.16 -4.30 11.61
C GLY A 170 6.35 -5.75 11.20
N VAL A 171 5.64 -6.18 10.16
CA VAL A 171 5.88 -7.47 9.55
C VAL A 171 6.27 -7.35 8.09
N ILE A 172 7.17 -8.22 7.66
CA ILE A 172 7.45 -8.46 6.24
C ILE A 172 6.75 -9.76 5.87
N PRO A 173 5.74 -9.71 5.00
CA PRO A 173 5.09 -10.93 4.55
C PRO A 173 6.04 -11.83 3.76
N ALA A 174 5.74 -13.12 3.71
CA ALA A 174 6.43 -13.98 2.76
C ALA A 174 6.12 -13.58 1.32
N GLY A 175 7.06 -13.89 0.42
CA GLY A 175 6.92 -13.59 -0.98
C GLY A 175 8.25 -13.35 -1.67
N THR A 176 8.17 -13.09 -2.97
CA THR A 176 9.31 -12.69 -3.80
C THR A 176 9.24 -11.18 -4.05
N TYR A 177 10.32 -10.48 -3.75
CA TYR A 177 10.47 -9.05 -3.91
C TYR A 177 11.54 -8.76 -4.97
N GLY A 178 11.30 -7.74 -5.80
CA GLY A 178 12.31 -7.21 -6.71
C GLY A 178 13.46 -6.62 -5.90
N THR A 179 13.18 -5.47 -5.29
CA THR A 179 14.04 -4.87 -4.28
C THR A 179 13.27 -4.75 -2.97
N LEU A 180 13.91 -5.10 -1.85
CA LEU A 180 13.35 -5.01 -0.52
C LEU A 180 14.20 -4.09 0.36
N TYR A 181 13.60 -2.98 0.79
CA TYR A 181 14.17 -2.09 1.78
C TYR A 181 13.46 -2.33 3.11
N ALA A 182 14.13 -3.01 4.04
CA ALA A 182 13.68 -3.21 5.40
C ALA A 182 14.31 -2.11 6.27
N ILE A 183 13.51 -1.11 6.64
CA ILE A 183 13.99 0.09 7.34
C ILE A 183 13.41 0.14 8.75
N PRO A 184 13.77 -0.80 9.66
CA PRO A 184 13.32 -0.72 11.03
C PRO A 184 13.93 0.53 11.69
N GLN A 185 13.11 1.48 12.13
CA GLN A 185 13.61 2.68 12.79
C GLN A 185 13.75 2.46 14.30
N GLY A 186 14.75 3.07 14.92
CA GLY A 186 14.90 3.06 16.38
C GLY A 186 14.93 1.63 16.92
N VAL A 187 14.22 1.35 18.02
CA VAL A 187 14.23 0.00 18.65
C VAL A 187 13.25 -1.00 18.02
N TYR A 188 12.65 -0.67 16.89
CA TYR A 188 11.57 -1.48 16.33
C TYR A 188 12.09 -2.68 15.54
N THR A 189 11.26 -3.72 15.50
CA THR A 189 11.55 -4.98 14.80
C THR A 189 10.60 -5.14 13.63
N LEU A 190 11.15 -5.44 12.44
CA LEU A 190 10.43 -6.01 11.32
C LEU A 190 10.52 -7.52 11.42
N THR A 191 9.40 -8.22 11.56
CA THR A 191 9.38 -9.68 11.67
C THR A 191 8.85 -10.31 10.39
N MET A 192 9.60 -11.25 9.80
CA MET A 192 9.14 -12.04 8.66
C MET A 192 7.97 -12.95 9.08
N GLN A 193 6.95 -13.07 8.23
CA GLN A 193 5.77 -13.93 8.46
C GLN A 193 5.76 -15.16 7.54
N GLY A 194 6.91 -15.50 6.98
CA GLY A 194 7.14 -16.64 6.10
C GLY A 194 8.45 -16.46 5.34
N ASP A 195 8.71 -17.37 4.40
CA ASP A 195 9.87 -17.30 3.52
C ASP A 195 9.86 -16.05 2.61
N VAL A 196 10.98 -15.33 2.61
CA VAL A 196 11.18 -14.11 1.82
C VAL A 196 12.31 -14.34 0.82
N THR A 197 12.07 -13.98 -0.43
CA THR A 197 13.10 -13.96 -1.48
C THR A 197 13.26 -12.54 -2.02
N ALA A 198 14.45 -11.95 -1.94
CA ALA A 198 14.82 -10.74 -2.65
C ALA A 198 15.60 -11.11 -3.92
N THR A 199 15.08 -10.73 -5.09
CA THR A 199 15.68 -11.10 -6.39
C THR A 199 16.72 -10.10 -6.89
N GLY A 200 16.60 -8.84 -6.50
CA GLY A 200 17.56 -7.76 -6.67
C GLY A 200 18.23 -7.43 -5.34
N ILE A 201 17.98 -6.23 -4.82
CA ILE A 201 18.65 -5.73 -3.61
C ILE A 201 17.80 -6.05 -2.36
N LEU A 202 18.45 -6.50 -1.28
CA LEU A 202 17.94 -6.44 0.09
C LEU A 202 18.79 -5.48 0.92
N ASP A 203 18.22 -4.34 1.28
CA ASP A 203 18.86 -3.36 2.15
C ASP A 203 18.16 -3.34 3.52
N ILE A 204 18.96 -3.48 4.58
CA ILE A 204 18.49 -3.44 5.96
C ILE A 204 19.21 -2.31 6.70
N TYR A 205 18.53 -1.19 6.99
CA TYR A 205 19.16 -0.04 7.64
C TYR A 205 18.22 0.75 8.55
N ASP A 206 18.75 1.53 9.47
CA ASP A 206 17.98 2.43 10.35
C ASP A 206 18.21 3.89 9.90
N ASN A 207 17.14 4.68 9.75
CA ASN A 207 17.24 6.07 9.29
C ASN A 207 17.22 7.11 10.43
N THR A 208 17.15 6.68 11.70
CA THR A 208 17.00 7.56 12.87
C THR A 208 18.20 7.53 13.81
N VAL A 209 18.53 6.36 14.36
CA VAL A 209 19.52 6.19 15.43
C VAL A 209 20.30 4.90 15.18
N ALA A 210 21.61 4.96 15.28
CA ALA A 210 22.45 3.83 14.89
C ALA A 210 22.19 2.52 15.66
N GLY A 211 21.90 1.45 14.90
CA GLY A 211 22.08 0.07 15.34
C GLY A 211 20.98 -0.49 16.24
N LEU A 212 19.78 0.08 16.23
CA LEU A 212 18.68 -0.40 17.08
C LEU A 212 17.63 -1.20 16.29
N GLY A 213 17.39 -0.84 15.02
CA GLY A 213 16.38 -1.53 14.21
C GLY A 213 16.77 -2.97 13.89
N THR A 214 15.81 -3.89 13.92
CA THR A 214 16.04 -5.32 13.66
C THR A 214 15.12 -5.86 12.58
N LEU A 215 15.67 -6.58 11.60
CA LEU A 215 14.93 -7.55 10.79
C LEU A 215 15.05 -8.92 11.47
N ASP A 216 13.95 -9.42 12.02
CA ASP A 216 13.81 -10.75 12.60
C ASP A 216 13.23 -11.72 11.57
N THR A 217 13.98 -12.75 11.22
CA THR A 217 13.53 -13.79 10.28
C THR A 217 12.39 -14.65 10.81
N GLY A 218 12.13 -14.65 12.13
CA GLY A 218 11.06 -15.45 12.72
C GLY A 218 11.24 -16.96 12.56
N GLY A 219 12.43 -17.43 12.14
CA GLY A 219 12.70 -18.84 11.81
C GLY A 219 12.37 -19.23 10.36
N TYR A 220 12.02 -18.25 9.51
CA TYR A 220 11.74 -18.47 8.09
C TYR A 220 12.97 -18.27 7.20
N ALA A 221 12.93 -18.83 5.99
CA ALA A 221 14.02 -18.70 5.04
C ALA A 221 14.08 -17.27 4.46
N LEU A 222 15.26 -16.66 4.52
CA LEU A 222 15.58 -15.43 3.81
C LEU A 222 16.55 -15.74 2.68
N THR A 223 16.07 -15.65 1.44
CA THR A 223 16.88 -15.85 0.23
C THR A 223 17.17 -14.51 -0.43
N VAL A 224 18.44 -14.22 -0.70
CA VAL A 224 18.85 -13.01 -1.43
C VAL A 224 19.64 -13.46 -2.67
N ASN A 225 19.10 -13.21 -3.84
CA ASN A 225 19.71 -13.59 -5.12
C ASN A 225 20.50 -12.45 -5.77
N GLY A 226 20.44 -11.24 -5.21
CA GLY A 226 21.29 -10.10 -5.59
C GLY A 226 22.10 -9.59 -4.40
N ASP A 227 22.15 -8.27 -4.23
CA ASP A 227 22.98 -7.63 -3.20
C ASP A 227 22.27 -7.62 -1.85
N LEU A 228 22.98 -8.03 -0.80
CA LEU A 228 22.57 -7.85 0.60
C LEU A 228 23.40 -6.72 1.22
N SER A 229 22.75 -5.64 1.66
CA SER A 229 23.39 -4.59 2.46
C SER A 229 22.81 -4.53 3.87
N LEU A 230 23.71 -4.47 4.86
CA LEU A 230 23.39 -4.21 6.27
C LEU A 230 23.91 -2.81 6.61
N GLY A 231 23.04 -1.82 6.53
CA GLY A 231 23.39 -0.39 6.48
C GLY A 231 23.51 0.13 5.06
N THR A 232 23.60 1.44 4.91
CA THR A 232 23.85 2.08 3.61
C THR A 232 24.59 3.40 3.83
N SER A 233 25.18 3.98 2.78
CA SER A 233 25.98 5.22 2.92
C SER A 233 25.15 6.34 3.56
N GLY A 234 25.63 6.86 4.70
CA GLY A 234 24.93 7.90 5.47
C GLY A 234 23.90 7.38 6.48
N TYR A 235 23.68 6.06 6.54
CA TYR A 235 22.74 5.43 7.46
C TYR A 235 23.36 4.24 8.19
N PRO A 236 23.18 4.14 9.52
CA PRO A 236 23.74 3.05 10.31
C PRO A 236 23.14 1.68 9.95
N ALA A 237 23.94 0.63 10.18
CA ALA A 237 23.53 -0.74 9.94
C ALA A 237 22.34 -1.16 10.82
N GLY A 238 21.31 -1.74 10.21
CA GLY A 238 20.29 -2.49 10.92
C GLY A 238 20.83 -3.85 11.37
N LYS A 239 20.16 -4.49 12.32
CA LYS A 239 20.47 -5.85 12.75
C LYS A 239 19.67 -6.85 11.93
N LEU A 240 20.31 -7.92 11.49
CA LEU A 240 19.64 -9.12 10.96
C LEU A 240 19.67 -10.20 12.05
N LYS A 241 18.51 -10.71 12.44
CA LYS A 241 18.36 -11.79 13.42
C LYS A 241 17.83 -13.05 12.73
N ALA A 242 18.72 -14.03 12.57
CA ALA A 242 18.38 -15.40 12.20
C ALA A 242 18.06 -16.19 13.48
N ASN A 243 16.93 -16.92 13.51
CA ASN A 243 16.59 -17.85 14.59
C ASN A 243 16.92 -19.30 14.19
#